data_AF-A0A7D4QHJ7-F1
#
_entry.id   AF-A0A7D4QHJ7-F1
#
_cell.length_a   1.000
_cell.length_b   1.000
_cell.length_c   1.000
_cell.angle_alpha   90.00
_cell.angle_beta   90.00
_cell.angle_gamma   90.00
#
_symmetry.space_group_name_H-M   'P 1'
#
loop_
_entity.id
_entity.type
_entity.pdbx_description
1 polymer ?
#
loop_
_entity_poly.entity_id
_entity_poly.type
_entity_poly.pdbx_seq_one_letter_code
_entity_poly.pdbx_strand_id
1 'polypeptide(L)'
;MKTSSKITLALLAVTVMLSVSCKKNETTTTGSKTFTAAQAKQVAMGLYSSLGSGVGASGNGLKTNSGTLKTMDDQHPCGSVMTTPTNQTSTSNGVTTTYIGTRVFTYLCNGYYNNNWNVDAYNIKDTTTKTETGAGFKNYYTVGLTYDVKATDANYTQLSVLGLTNTVVYSSKVDGNNNTTEWHKYSTAYNWNEGVTAIRYPDNSQVPSYTSGKVKFVMTIVDVVGDNNPGQTPTNVFTGFITFIPDNKGTLSIYTGNGSETKDFSVNFLTGEVKAL
;
A
#
# COMPACT_ATOMS: atom_id res chain seq x y z
N MET A 1 -2.87 18.52 -31.90
CA MET A 1 -2.24 17.42 -31.12
C MET A 1 -1.14 18.00 -30.24
N LYS A 2 -0.90 17.36 -29.08
CA LYS A 2 0.07 17.64 -28.00
C LYS A 2 -0.51 18.46 -26.83
N THR A 3 -1.14 17.80 -25.86
CA THR A 3 -0.59 17.11 -24.64
C THR A 3 -0.15 18.07 -23.54
N SER A 4 -0.92 18.12 -22.45
CA SER A 4 -0.38 18.30 -21.09
C SER A 4 -1.35 17.75 -20.04
N SER A 5 -1.48 16.42 -19.98
CA SER A 5 -1.81 15.74 -18.71
C SER A 5 -0.52 15.67 -17.90
N LYS A 6 -0.51 16.18 -16.65
CA LYS A 6 0.36 15.78 -15.51
C LYS A 6 0.47 16.90 -14.46
N ILE A 7 -0.59 17.16 -13.70
CA ILE A 7 -0.46 17.88 -12.40
C ILE A 7 -1.31 17.22 -11.28
N THR A 8 -2.21 16.29 -11.60
CA THR A 8 -3.21 15.81 -10.63
C THR A 8 -2.70 14.78 -9.60
N LEU A 9 -1.52 14.17 -9.79
CA LEU A 9 -1.06 13.08 -8.90
C LEU A 9 -0.31 13.55 -7.65
N ALA A 10 0.21 14.79 -7.63
CA ALA A 10 0.93 15.34 -6.48
C ALA A 10 -0.02 15.92 -5.40
N LEU A 11 -1.26 16.26 -5.76
CA LEU A 11 -2.19 16.91 -4.84
C LEU A 11 -2.82 15.96 -3.81
N LEU A 12 -2.91 14.65 -4.08
CA LEU A 12 -3.47 13.68 -3.13
C LEU A 12 -2.50 13.33 -1.98
N ALA A 13 -1.18 13.36 -2.23
CA ALA A 13 -0.19 13.04 -1.18
C ALA A 13 -0.03 14.19 -0.17
N VAL A 14 -0.21 15.43 -0.62
CA VAL A 14 -0.03 16.64 0.18
C VAL A 14 -1.29 16.96 1.01
N THR A 15 -2.49 16.65 0.52
CA THR A 15 -3.74 16.88 1.27
C THR A 15 -3.93 15.95 2.46
N VAL A 16 -3.39 14.73 2.44
CA VAL A 16 -3.46 13.80 3.59
C VAL A 16 -2.47 14.19 4.70
N MET A 17 -1.35 14.86 4.37
CA MET A 17 -0.37 15.30 5.37
C MET A 17 -0.68 16.70 5.96
N LEU A 18 -1.42 17.56 5.25
CA LEU A 18 -1.75 18.91 5.72
C LEU A 18 -3.03 19.01 6.54
N SER A 19 -3.91 18.01 6.55
CA SER A 19 -5.15 18.04 7.35
C SER A 19 -4.95 17.81 8.86
N VAL A 20 -3.71 17.68 9.33
CA VAL A 20 -3.38 17.50 10.77
C VAL A 20 -2.78 18.77 11.38
N SER A 21 -2.57 19.85 10.61
CA SER A 21 -2.07 21.12 11.16
C SER A 21 -3.01 22.27 10.81
N CYS A 22 -3.57 22.87 11.87
CA CYS A 22 -4.35 24.11 11.90
C CYS A 22 -5.81 24.08 11.43
N LYS A 23 -6.72 23.60 12.30
CA LYS A 23 -7.71 24.49 12.95
C LYS A 23 -8.51 23.75 14.02
N LYS A 24 -8.51 24.36 15.21
CA LYS A 24 -9.41 24.10 16.33
C LYS A 24 -10.84 24.41 15.86
N ASN A 25 -11.60 23.39 15.48
CA ASN A 25 -13.05 23.45 15.42
C ASN A 25 -13.55 22.10 15.92
N GLU A 26 -14.11 22.13 17.14
CA GLU A 26 -14.85 21.03 17.73
C GLU A 26 -16.01 20.69 16.80
N THR A 27 -15.79 19.68 15.96
CA THR A 27 -16.88 18.95 15.34
C THR A 27 -16.97 17.68 16.14
N THR A 28 -17.98 17.58 16.99
CA THR A 28 -18.35 16.38 17.72
C THR A 28 -18.58 15.27 16.70
N THR A 29 -17.54 14.47 16.42
CA THR A 29 -17.65 13.25 15.64
C THR A 29 -18.51 12.28 16.43
N THR A 30 -19.76 12.16 16.03
CA THR A 30 -20.71 11.17 16.50
C THR A 30 -20.11 9.78 16.23
N GLY A 31 -19.61 9.15 17.30
CA GLY A 31 -19.18 7.76 17.34
C GLY A 31 -17.70 7.52 17.03
N SER A 32 -16.83 7.73 18.02
CA SER A 32 -15.53 7.05 18.06
C SER A 32 -15.80 5.54 18.15
N LYS A 33 -15.88 4.86 17.01
CA LYS A 33 -16.02 3.41 16.97
C LYS A 33 -14.69 2.81 17.41
N THR A 34 -14.72 1.97 18.44
CA THR A 34 -13.55 1.22 18.91
C THR A 34 -12.90 0.47 17.75
N PHE A 35 -11.58 0.58 17.61
CA PHE A 35 -10.85 -0.17 16.61
C PHE A 35 -10.96 -1.68 16.85
N THR A 36 -11.35 -2.41 15.80
CA THR A 36 -11.70 -3.83 15.83
C THR A 36 -10.63 -4.71 15.20
N ALA A 37 -10.64 -6.01 15.52
CA ALA A 37 -9.76 -6.99 14.86
C ALA A 37 -10.02 -7.09 13.34
N ALA A 38 -11.25 -6.82 12.88
CA ALA A 38 -11.58 -6.79 11.46
C ALA A 38 -10.86 -5.61 10.75
N GLN A 39 -10.81 -4.44 11.38
CA GLN A 39 -10.05 -3.30 10.86
C GLN A 39 -8.55 -3.55 10.92
N ALA A 40 -8.04 -4.17 12.00
CA ALA A 40 -6.65 -4.62 12.07
C ALA A 40 -6.30 -5.54 10.90
N LYS A 41 -7.17 -6.50 10.59
CA LYS A 41 -7.03 -7.41 9.45
C LYS A 41 -7.01 -6.65 8.13
N GLN A 42 -7.89 -5.66 7.95
CA GLN A 42 -7.89 -4.82 6.74
C GLN A 42 -6.60 -4.02 6.59
N VAL A 43 -6.08 -3.41 7.66
CA VAL A 43 -4.81 -2.68 7.62
C VAL A 43 -3.65 -3.63 7.30
N ALA A 44 -3.60 -4.80 7.93
CA ALA A 44 -2.54 -5.78 7.68
C ALA A 44 -2.60 -6.37 6.26
N MET A 45 -3.78 -6.75 5.78
CA MET A 45 -3.97 -7.26 4.42
C MET A 45 -3.77 -6.18 3.35
N GLY A 46 -4.15 -4.93 3.64
CA GLY A 46 -3.89 -3.79 2.78
C GLY A 46 -2.38 -3.59 2.59
N LEU A 47 -1.63 -3.61 3.70
CA LEU A 47 -0.18 -3.59 3.67
C LEU A 47 0.36 -4.77 2.87
N TYR A 48 -0.05 -6.00 3.20
CA TYR A 48 0.37 -7.21 2.50
C TYR A 48 0.16 -7.14 0.98
N SER A 49 -1.03 -6.71 0.54
CA SER A 49 -1.35 -6.58 -0.89
C SER A 49 -0.45 -5.56 -1.61
N SER A 50 -0.01 -4.52 -0.91
CA SER A 50 0.94 -3.55 -1.45
C SER A 50 2.37 -4.10 -1.55
N LEU A 51 2.70 -5.02 -0.64
CA LEU A 51 3.95 -5.77 -0.60
C LEU A 51 3.94 -6.98 -1.52
N GLY A 52 2.89 -7.28 -2.27
CA GLY A 52 2.91 -8.37 -3.24
C GLY A 52 3.30 -7.87 -4.64
N SER A 53 3.34 -8.77 -5.63
CA SER A 53 3.48 -8.40 -7.06
C SER A 53 2.36 -7.49 -7.60
N GLY A 54 1.31 -7.25 -6.81
CA GLY A 54 0.16 -6.40 -7.13
C GLY A 54 -1.10 -6.83 -6.37
N VAL A 55 -2.22 -6.14 -6.64
CA VAL A 55 -3.55 -6.52 -6.12
C VAL A 55 -3.89 -7.93 -6.62
N GLY A 56 -4.06 -8.88 -5.70
CA GLY A 56 -4.36 -10.29 -6.04
C GLY A 56 -3.13 -11.21 -6.11
N ALA A 57 -1.93 -10.71 -5.81
CA ALA A 57 -0.75 -11.56 -5.69
C ALA A 57 -0.68 -12.25 -4.30
N SER A 58 -0.31 -13.53 -4.29
CA SER A 58 0.06 -14.25 -3.08
C SER A 58 1.56 -14.12 -2.84
N GLY A 59 1.96 -13.38 -1.81
CA GLY A 59 3.35 -13.33 -1.33
C GLY A 59 3.72 -11.98 -0.71
N ASN A 60 4.55 -12.02 0.33
CA ASN A 60 5.19 -10.86 0.94
C ASN A 60 6.53 -10.61 0.25
N GLY A 61 6.68 -9.55 -0.54
CA GLY A 61 7.92 -9.31 -1.29
C GLY A 61 8.16 -7.90 -1.78
N LEU A 62 9.39 -7.43 -1.74
CA LEU A 62 9.69 -6.16 -2.40
C LEU A 62 9.48 -6.31 -3.91
N LYS A 63 8.63 -5.43 -4.46
CA LYS A 63 8.29 -5.45 -5.89
C LYS A 63 9.52 -5.16 -6.74
N THR A 64 9.68 -5.94 -7.79
CA THR A 64 10.67 -5.67 -8.85
C THR A 64 10.03 -5.66 -10.22
N ASN A 65 10.84 -5.33 -11.23
CA ASN A 65 10.38 -5.41 -12.60
C ASN A 65 10.13 -6.85 -13.10
N SER A 66 10.80 -7.86 -12.53
CA SER A 66 10.66 -9.27 -12.92
C SER A 66 9.87 -10.15 -11.94
N GLY A 67 9.25 -9.56 -10.90
CA GLY A 67 8.52 -10.31 -9.86
C GLY A 67 9.41 -11.02 -8.82
N THR A 68 10.74 -10.96 -8.98
CA THR A 68 11.74 -11.45 -8.00
C THR A 68 12.80 -10.38 -7.76
N LEU A 69 13.31 -10.26 -6.54
CA LEU A 69 14.39 -9.31 -6.25
C LEU A 69 15.68 -9.68 -6.94
N LYS A 70 15.93 -8.97 -8.03
CA LYS A 70 17.24 -8.81 -8.61
C LYS A 70 17.71 -7.41 -8.25
N THR A 71 18.35 -7.27 -7.08
CA THR A 71 19.14 -6.05 -6.79
C THR A 71 20.44 -6.04 -7.58
N MET A 72 20.86 -7.17 -8.16
CA MET A 72 21.83 -7.21 -9.25
C MET A 72 21.11 -7.48 -10.56
N ASP A 73 21.10 -6.47 -11.42
CA ASP A 73 20.73 -6.61 -12.82
C ASP A 73 21.93 -6.22 -13.67
N ASP A 74 22.68 -7.24 -14.09
CA ASP A 74 23.87 -7.05 -14.93
C ASP A 74 23.50 -6.59 -16.35
N GLN A 75 22.21 -6.59 -16.70
CA GLN A 75 21.73 -6.21 -18.03
C GLN A 75 21.36 -4.73 -18.11
N HIS A 76 21.20 -4.04 -16.98
CA HIS A 76 20.68 -2.68 -16.92
C HIS A 76 21.67 -1.77 -16.16
N PRO A 77 22.18 -0.70 -16.78
CA PRO A 77 23.11 0.20 -16.12
C PRO A 77 22.42 1.05 -15.03
N CYS A 78 23.23 1.62 -14.13
CA CYS A 78 22.80 2.66 -13.19
C CYS A 78 22.00 3.77 -13.90
N GLY A 79 20.86 4.15 -13.34
CA GLY A 79 19.98 5.19 -13.87
C GLY A 79 19.05 4.74 -15.00
N SER A 80 19.16 3.50 -15.48
CA SER A 80 18.22 2.97 -16.46
C SER A 80 16.81 2.86 -15.87
N VAL A 81 15.81 3.16 -16.70
CA VAL A 81 14.40 3.21 -16.32
C VAL A 81 13.62 2.21 -17.16
N MET A 82 12.87 1.35 -16.49
CA MET A 82 11.90 0.45 -17.13
C MET A 82 10.49 0.88 -16.75
N THR A 83 9.63 0.98 -17.76
CA THR A 83 8.21 1.31 -17.57
C THR A 83 7.34 0.19 -18.10
N THR A 84 6.54 -0.39 -17.21
CA THR A 84 5.66 -1.52 -17.50
C THR A 84 4.22 -1.08 -17.28
N PRO A 85 3.44 -0.83 -18.35
CA PRO A 85 2.01 -0.57 -18.22
C PRO A 85 1.26 -1.87 -17.92
N THR A 86 0.22 -1.76 -17.09
CA THR A 86 -0.75 -2.84 -16.87
C THR A 86 -2.06 -2.41 -17.49
N ASN A 87 -2.56 -3.20 -18.43
CA ASN A 87 -3.91 -3.06 -18.97
C ASN A 87 -4.43 -4.46 -19.32
N GLN A 88 -5.11 -5.07 -18.37
CA GLN A 88 -5.63 -6.42 -18.51
C GLN A 88 -7.10 -6.44 -18.09
N THR A 89 -7.94 -7.06 -18.92
CA THR A 89 -9.34 -7.30 -18.59
C THR A 89 -9.64 -8.78 -18.74
N SER A 90 -10.34 -9.33 -17.77
CA SER A 90 -10.85 -10.70 -17.80
C SER A 90 -12.28 -10.73 -17.28
N THR A 91 -13.05 -11.71 -17.74
CA THR A 91 -14.42 -11.95 -17.25
C THR A 91 -14.52 -13.39 -16.80
N SER A 92 -15.01 -13.60 -15.57
CA SER A 92 -15.22 -14.92 -14.99
C SER A 92 -16.44 -14.89 -14.08
N ASN A 93 -17.32 -15.89 -14.19
CA ASN A 93 -18.53 -16.03 -13.38
C ASN A 93 -19.41 -14.76 -13.33
N GLY A 94 -19.55 -14.06 -14.47
CA GLY A 94 -20.34 -12.83 -14.56
C GLY A 94 -19.69 -11.60 -13.93
N VAL A 95 -18.44 -11.70 -13.48
CA VAL A 95 -17.64 -10.59 -12.95
C VAL A 95 -16.55 -10.23 -13.95
N THR A 96 -16.55 -8.99 -14.39
CA THR A 96 -15.47 -8.41 -15.20
C THR A 96 -14.45 -7.76 -14.27
N THR A 97 -13.21 -8.24 -14.32
CA THR A 97 -12.08 -7.70 -13.59
C THR A 97 -11.16 -6.98 -14.57
N THR A 98 -10.84 -5.72 -14.30
CA THR A 98 -9.91 -4.91 -15.10
C THR A 98 -8.79 -4.39 -14.23
N TYR A 99 -7.55 -4.59 -14.65
CA TYR A 99 -6.34 -4.04 -14.03
C TYR A 99 -5.77 -2.96 -14.93
N ILE A 100 -5.70 -1.72 -14.43
CA ILE A 100 -5.08 -0.59 -15.11
C ILE A 100 -3.99 -0.04 -14.21
N GLY A 101 -2.81 0.19 -14.76
CA GLY A 101 -1.71 0.70 -13.97
C GLY A 101 -0.45 1.01 -14.76
N THR A 102 0.55 1.49 -14.05
CA THR A 102 1.88 1.71 -14.59
C THR A 102 2.89 1.54 -13.47
N ARG A 103 3.90 0.72 -13.74
CA ARG A 103 5.08 0.55 -12.91
C ARG A 103 6.26 1.22 -13.59
N VAL A 104 6.99 2.03 -12.85
CA VAL A 104 8.27 2.64 -13.25
C VAL A 104 9.31 2.13 -12.28
N PHE A 105 10.31 1.42 -12.79
CA PHE A 105 11.42 0.88 -12.03
C PHE A 105 12.70 1.58 -12.50
N THR A 106 13.51 2.07 -11.57
CA THR A 106 14.78 2.75 -11.87
C THR A 106 15.90 2.04 -11.13
N TYR A 107 16.91 1.57 -11.86
CA TYR A 107 18.09 0.96 -11.29
C TYR A 107 19.02 2.03 -10.74
N LEU A 108 19.56 1.82 -9.54
CA LEU A 108 20.41 2.78 -8.84
C LEU A 108 21.67 2.08 -8.30
N CYS A 109 22.69 2.90 -8.06
CA CYS A 109 24.01 2.46 -7.60
C CYS A 109 24.41 3.25 -6.35
N ASN A 110 23.46 3.35 -5.41
CA ASN A 110 23.58 4.14 -4.19
C ASN A 110 23.23 3.33 -2.93
N GLY A 111 23.33 2.00 -3.02
CA GLY A 111 23.24 1.06 -1.91
C GLY A 111 24.59 0.88 -1.22
N TYR A 112 24.93 -0.37 -0.90
CA TYR A 112 26.12 -0.74 -0.12
C TYR A 112 27.44 -0.22 -0.73
N TYR A 113 27.62 -0.38 -2.04
CA TYR A 113 28.89 -0.03 -2.68
C TYR A 113 28.99 1.46 -2.98
N ASN A 114 27.84 2.14 -3.12
CA ASN A 114 27.73 3.58 -3.34
C ASN A 114 28.72 4.11 -4.40
N ASN A 115 28.65 3.52 -5.59
CA ASN A 115 29.53 3.83 -6.71
C ASN A 115 28.75 3.98 -8.01
N ASN A 116 29.41 4.23 -9.14
CA ASN A 116 28.70 4.53 -10.39
C ASN A 116 28.50 3.32 -11.32
N TRP A 117 28.76 2.09 -10.85
CA TRP A 117 28.76 0.90 -11.71
C TRP A 117 28.03 -0.32 -11.12
N ASN A 118 27.99 -0.48 -9.79
CA ASN A 118 27.28 -1.57 -9.14
C ASN A 118 25.83 -1.18 -8.90
N VAL A 119 24.93 -1.78 -9.67
CA VAL A 119 23.50 -1.73 -9.37
C VAL A 119 23.26 -2.50 -8.08
N ASP A 120 22.89 -1.76 -7.03
CA ASP A 120 22.73 -2.27 -5.67
C ASP A 120 21.52 -1.63 -4.95
N ALA A 121 20.74 -0.85 -5.68
CA ALA A 121 19.56 -0.16 -5.21
C ALA A 121 18.55 0.03 -6.36
N TYR A 122 17.32 0.37 -6.02
CA TYR A 122 16.32 0.77 -7.00
C TYR A 122 15.25 1.67 -6.40
N ASN A 123 14.66 2.48 -7.28
CA ASN A 123 13.40 3.14 -7.01
C ASN A 123 12.28 2.45 -7.79
N ILE A 124 11.14 2.27 -7.14
CA ILE A 124 9.93 1.81 -7.81
C ILE A 124 8.78 2.76 -7.52
N LYS A 125 8.07 3.14 -8.58
CA LYS A 125 6.78 3.84 -8.51
C LYS A 125 5.76 3.01 -9.25
N ASP A 126 4.75 2.51 -8.57
CA ASP A 126 3.73 1.66 -9.17
C ASP A 126 2.35 2.08 -8.69
N THR A 127 1.47 2.31 -9.66
CA THR A 127 0.04 2.54 -9.41
C THR A 127 -0.74 1.49 -10.16
N THR A 128 -1.55 0.72 -9.45
CA THR A 128 -2.43 -0.29 -10.03
C THR A 128 -3.83 -0.13 -9.46
N THR A 129 -4.81 0.00 -10.33
CA THR A 129 -6.24 -0.03 -10.02
C THR A 129 -6.84 -1.31 -10.59
N LYS A 130 -7.46 -2.10 -9.72
CA LYS A 130 -8.32 -3.22 -10.07
C LYS A 130 -9.77 -2.75 -9.98
N THR A 131 -10.54 -2.90 -11.05
CA THR A 131 -11.98 -2.68 -11.06
C THR A 131 -12.67 -4.03 -11.23
N GLU A 132 -13.62 -4.34 -10.35
CA GLU A 132 -14.49 -5.50 -10.47
C GLU A 132 -15.92 -5.01 -10.71
N THR A 133 -16.57 -5.51 -11.75
CA THR A 133 -17.94 -5.15 -12.09
C THR A 133 -18.75 -6.41 -12.34
N GLY A 134 -19.89 -6.53 -11.68
CA GLY A 134 -20.83 -7.64 -11.85
C GLY A 134 -22.25 -7.16 -11.67
N ALA A 135 -23.21 -8.09 -11.71
CA ALA A 135 -24.61 -7.76 -11.49
C ALA A 135 -24.80 -7.14 -10.09
N GLY A 136 -25.23 -5.88 -10.04
CA GLY A 136 -25.57 -5.16 -8.80
C GLY A 136 -24.39 -4.60 -8.01
N PHE A 137 -23.15 -4.71 -8.50
CA PHE A 137 -21.99 -4.11 -7.81
C PHE A 137 -20.90 -3.60 -8.75
N LYS A 138 -20.13 -2.62 -8.23
CA LYS A 138 -18.91 -2.11 -8.86
C LYS A 138 -17.88 -1.76 -7.78
N ASN A 139 -16.78 -2.48 -7.75
CA ASN A 139 -15.72 -2.26 -6.77
C ASN A 139 -14.46 -1.76 -7.46
N TYR A 140 -13.69 -0.91 -6.79
CA TYR A 140 -12.36 -0.56 -7.21
C TYR A 140 -11.35 -0.61 -6.06
N TYR A 141 -10.19 -1.17 -6.36
CA TYR A 141 -9.07 -1.35 -5.45
C TYR A 141 -7.88 -0.66 -6.09
N THR A 142 -7.42 0.44 -5.50
CA THR A 142 -6.23 1.15 -5.97
C THR A 142 -5.10 0.96 -4.99
N VAL A 143 -3.95 0.53 -5.48
CA VAL A 143 -2.70 0.50 -4.75
C VAL A 143 -1.74 1.44 -5.45
N GLY A 144 -1.20 2.38 -4.70
CA GLY A 144 -0.05 3.18 -5.10
C GLY A 144 1.12 2.86 -4.17
N LEU A 145 2.32 2.80 -4.74
CA LEU A 145 3.55 2.67 -3.97
C LEU A 145 4.66 3.51 -4.60
N THR A 146 5.54 3.99 -3.76
CA THR A 146 6.79 4.63 -4.14
C THR A 146 7.82 4.22 -3.12
N TYR A 147 8.75 3.35 -3.51
CA TYR A 147 9.83 2.88 -2.65
C TYR A 147 11.20 3.25 -3.19
N ASP A 148 12.12 3.47 -2.26
CA ASP A 148 13.57 3.44 -2.45
C ASP A 148 14.09 2.22 -1.66
N VAL A 149 14.74 1.30 -2.35
CA VAL A 149 15.24 0.05 -1.79
C VAL A 149 16.72 -0.08 -2.05
N LYS A 150 17.50 -0.33 -1.01
CA LYS A 150 18.96 -0.36 -1.05
C LYS A 150 19.50 -1.61 -0.41
N ALA A 151 20.47 -2.26 -1.06
CA ALA A 151 21.31 -3.23 -0.37
C ALA A 151 22.13 -2.55 0.73
N THR A 152 22.24 -3.19 1.88
CA THR A 152 23.03 -2.68 3.02
C THR A 152 24.26 -3.56 3.30
N ASP A 153 24.48 -4.60 2.49
CA ASP A 153 25.66 -5.46 2.55
C ASP A 153 26.14 -5.83 1.15
N ALA A 154 27.40 -6.28 1.06
CA ALA A 154 28.06 -6.68 -0.19
C ALA A 154 27.43 -7.91 -0.87
N ASN A 155 26.72 -8.74 -0.10
CA ASN A 155 26.08 -9.96 -0.59
C ASN A 155 24.63 -9.71 -1.06
N TYR A 156 24.15 -8.47 -0.96
CA TYR A 156 22.78 -8.06 -1.28
C TYR A 156 21.72 -8.85 -0.48
N THR A 157 22.09 -9.34 0.71
CA THR A 157 21.21 -10.18 1.54
C THR A 157 20.30 -9.34 2.43
N GLN A 158 20.75 -8.18 2.87
CA GLN A 158 19.98 -7.23 3.65
C GLN A 158 19.61 -6.03 2.81
N LEU A 159 18.35 -5.64 2.91
CA LEU A 159 17.76 -4.55 2.17
C LEU A 159 17.16 -3.54 3.16
N SER A 160 17.42 -2.26 2.94
CA SER A 160 16.68 -1.15 3.55
C SER A 160 15.57 -0.71 2.61
N VAL A 161 14.40 -0.41 3.17
CA VAL A 161 13.19 -0.06 2.42
C VAL A 161 12.64 1.25 2.99
N LEU A 162 12.46 2.24 2.13
CA LEU A 162 11.91 3.55 2.47
C LEU A 162 10.82 3.93 1.48
N GLY A 163 9.91 4.81 1.89
CA GLY A 163 8.91 5.39 1.01
C GLY A 163 7.48 5.31 1.53
N LEU A 164 6.54 5.24 0.59
CA LEU A 164 5.12 5.40 0.85
C LEU A 164 4.30 4.37 0.08
N THR A 165 3.21 3.95 0.71
CA THR A 165 2.17 3.15 0.07
C THR A 165 0.81 3.72 0.39
N ASN A 166 -0.11 3.67 -0.56
CA ASN A 166 -1.51 3.95 -0.33
C ASN A 166 -2.36 2.81 -0.88
N THR A 167 -3.37 2.40 -0.11
CA THR A 167 -4.41 1.47 -0.55
C THR A 167 -5.74 2.16 -0.42
N VAL A 168 -6.58 2.04 -1.46
CA VAL A 168 -7.94 2.55 -1.47
C VAL A 168 -8.83 1.44 -1.97
N VAL A 169 -9.80 1.07 -1.15
CA VAL A 169 -10.88 0.16 -1.51
C VAL A 169 -12.16 0.95 -1.54
N TYR A 170 -12.89 0.82 -2.64
CA TYR A 170 -14.24 1.31 -2.76
C TYR A 170 -15.12 0.16 -3.19
N SER A 171 -16.10 -0.12 -2.35
CA SER A 171 -17.12 -1.11 -2.64
C SER A 171 -18.42 -0.38 -2.89
N SER A 172 -19.11 -0.69 -3.99
CA SER A 172 -20.40 -0.05 -4.27
C SER A 172 -21.44 -1.00 -4.82
N LYS A 173 -22.69 -0.72 -4.48
CA LYS A 173 -23.86 -1.33 -5.13
C LYS A 173 -24.31 -0.46 -6.28
N VAL A 174 -24.78 -1.10 -7.35
CA VAL A 174 -25.33 -0.40 -8.51
C VAL A 174 -26.74 -0.90 -8.82
N ASP A 175 -27.58 -0.02 -9.37
CA ASP A 175 -28.91 -0.37 -9.88
C ASP A 175 -28.85 -1.00 -11.30
N GLY A 176 -30.00 -1.35 -11.85
CA GLY A 176 -30.12 -1.90 -13.22
C GLY A 176 -29.67 -0.92 -14.33
N ASN A 177 -29.48 0.35 -14.01
CA ASN A 177 -28.98 1.40 -14.90
C ASN A 177 -27.49 1.72 -14.64
N ASN A 178 -26.82 0.92 -13.79
CA ASN A 178 -25.42 1.09 -13.40
C ASN A 178 -25.12 2.38 -12.59
N ASN A 179 -26.12 2.96 -11.93
CA ASN A 179 -25.93 4.06 -10.99
C ASN A 179 -25.54 3.52 -9.62
N THR A 180 -24.54 4.13 -8.97
CA THR A 180 -24.16 3.77 -7.60
C THR A 180 -25.24 4.17 -6.60
N THR A 181 -25.79 3.21 -5.86
CA THR A 181 -26.84 3.42 -4.85
C THR A 181 -26.32 3.40 -3.41
N GLU A 182 -25.17 2.76 -3.19
CA GLU A 182 -24.51 2.68 -1.89
C GLU A 182 -23.01 2.56 -2.11
N TRP A 183 -22.19 3.19 -1.27
CA TRP A 183 -20.76 2.97 -1.33
C TRP A 183 -20.04 3.10 0.02
N HIS A 184 -18.98 2.29 0.15
CA HIS A 184 -18.07 2.27 1.27
C HIS A 184 -16.65 2.47 0.77
N LYS A 185 -15.93 3.43 1.35
CA LYS A 185 -14.53 3.68 1.05
C LYS A 185 -13.66 3.44 2.27
N TYR A 186 -12.65 2.61 2.08
CA TYR A 186 -11.57 2.36 3.03
C TYR A 186 -10.27 2.82 2.39
N SER A 187 -9.53 3.71 3.05
CA SER A 187 -8.25 4.21 2.55
C SER A 187 -7.21 4.07 3.64
N THR A 188 -6.06 3.49 3.33
CA THR A 188 -4.93 3.42 4.25
C THR A 188 -3.67 3.94 3.57
N ALA A 189 -3.02 4.91 4.18
CA ALA A 189 -1.69 5.36 3.80
C ALA A 189 -0.67 4.79 4.77
N TYR A 190 0.47 4.35 4.25
CA TYR A 190 1.58 3.73 4.98
C TYR A 190 2.87 4.51 4.70
N ASN A 191 3.62 4.80 5.76
CA ASN A 191 4.91 5.46 5.70
C ASN A 191 6.00 4.53 6.25
N TRP A 192 6.99 4.24 5.41
CA TRP A 192 8.02 3.23 5.62
C TRP A 192 9.34 3.81 6.16
N ASN A 193 9.36 5.10 6.51
CA ASN A 193 10.59 5.80 6.81
C ASN A 193 11.18 5.50 8.21
N GLU A 194 10.71 4.46 8.90
CA GLU A 194 11.20 4.06 10.23
C GLU A 194 12.03 2.77 10.18
N GLY A 195 13.07 2.78 9.33
CA GLY A 195 14.14 1.79 9.36
C GLY A 195 13.69 0.37 9.00
N VAL A 196 12.78 0.23 8.03
CA VAL A 196 12.32 -1.09 7.59
C VAL A 196 13.46 -1.83 6.91
N THR A 197 13.70 -3.07 7.37
CA THR A 197 14.69 -3.97 6.80
C THR A 197 14.05 -5.27 6.35
N ALA A 198 14.60 -5.85 5.27
CA ALA A 198 14.20 -7.13 4.75
C ALA A 198 15.41 -8.00 4.43
N ILE A 199 15.26 -9.32 4.60
CA ILE A 199 16.27 -10.31 4.22
C ILE A 199 15.86 -10.96 2.91
N ARG A 200 16.76 -10.88 1.92
CA ARG A 200 16.72 -11.62 0.66
C ARG A 200 17.45 -12.95 0.82
N TYR A 201 16.85 -14.01 0.32
CA TYR A 201 17.49 -15.32 0.26
C TYR A 201 18.39 -15.43 -0.99
N PRO A 202 19.65 -15.90 -0.87
CA PRO A 202 20.65 -15.86 -1.94
C PRO A 202 20.25 -16.54 -3.26
N ASP A 203 19.40 -17.57 -3.18
CA ASP A 203 18.91 -18.35 -4.32
C ASP A 203 17.63 -17.77 -4.95
N ASN A 204 17.09 -16.68 -4.39
CA ASN A 204 15.75 -16.15 -4.72
C ASN A 204 14.63 -17.19 -4.62
N SER A 205 14.82 -18.28 -3.86
CA SER A 205 13.82 -19.35 -3.72
C SER A 205 12.60 -18.89 -2.92
N GLN A 206 12.76 -17.81 -2.15
CA GLN A 206 11.74 -17.27 -1.29
C GLN A 206 11.63 -15.77 -1.46
N VAL A 207 10.41 -15.30 -1.26
CA VAL A 207 10.09 -13.89 -1.22
C VAL A 207 10.72 -13.28 0.05
N PRO A 208 11.37 -12.10 -0.01
CA PRO A 208 12.07 -11.57 1.15
C PRO A 208 11.17 -11.40 2.36
N SER A 209 11.76 -11.69 3.52
CA SER A 209 11.09 -11.53 4.80
C SER A 209 11.44 -10.18 5.40
N TYR A 210 10.45 -9.38 5.75
CA TYR A 210 10.65 -8.20 6.57
C TYR A 210 11.03 -8.63 7.98
N THR A 211 12.17 -8.15 8.47
CA THR A 211 12.74 -8.64 9.73
C THR A 211 12.70 -7.61 10.85
N SER A 212 12.69 -6.32 10.52
CA SER A 212 12.57 -5.25 11.52
C SER A 212 12.10 -3.92 10.92
N GLY A 213 11.93 -2.94 11.80
CA GLY A 213 11.48 -1.58 11.48
C GLY A 213 9.99 -1.40 11.64
N LYS A 214 9.55 -0.16 11.42
CA LYS A 214 8.17 0.26 11.63
C LYS A 214 7.57 0.90 10.38
N VAL A 215 6.27 0.69 10.20
CA VAL A 215 5.47 1.35 9.18
C VAL A 215 4.34 2.07 9.86
N LYS A 216 4.38 3.40 9.85
CA LYS A 216 3.27 4.22 10.32
C LYS A 216 2.11 4.13 9.34
N PHE A 217 0.88 4.13 9.83
CA PHE A 217 -0.29 4.20 8.97
C PHE A 217 -1.34 5.18 9.46
N VAL A 218 -2.13 5.64 8.49
CA VAL A 218 -3.36 6.39 8.70
C VAL A 218 -4.45 5.68 7.91
N MET A 219 -5.48 5.19 8.60
CA MET A 219 -6.67 4.60 7.99
C MET A 219 -7.83 5.60 8.08
N THR A 220 -8.55 5.74 6.99
CA THR A 220 -9.71 6.60 6.83
C THR A 220 -10.88 5.77 6.31
N ILE A 221 -12.02 5.86 6.97
CA ILE A 221 -13.26 5.21 6.56
C ILE A 221 -14.26 6.29 6.17
N VAL A 222 -14.92 6.12 5.03
CA VAL A 222 -16.07 6.92 4.62
C VAL A 222 -17.18 5.95 4.24
N ASP A 223 -18.26 5.95 5.02
CA ASP A 223 -19.46 5.16 4.75
C ASP A 223 -20.59 6.12 4.35
N VAL A 224 -21.23 5.87 3.21
CA VAL A 224 -22.42 6.61 2.79
C VAL A 224 -23.53 5.61 2.48
N VAL A 225 -24.68 5.77 3.13
CA VAL A 225 -25.87 4.94 2.94
C VAL A 225 -27.03 5.85 2.50
N GLY A 226 -27.59 5.58 1.31
CA GLY A 226 -28.74 6.31 0.74
C GLY A 226 -28.37 7.55 -0.11
N ASP A 227 -29.39 8.25 -0.62
CA ASP A 227 -29.28 9.41 -1.54
C ASP A 227 -28.68 10.67 -0.89
N ASN A 228 -28.45 10.63 0.41
CA ASN A 228 -27.79 11.73 1.11
C ASN A 228 -26.29 11.61 0.89
N ASN A 229 -25.75 12.60 0.19
CA ASN A 229 -24.34 12.76 -0.09
C ASN A 229 -23.75 13.71 0.98
N PRO A 230 -23.49 13.27 2.24
CA PRO A 230 -22.67 14.07 3.11
C PRO A 230 -21.29 14.11 2.44
N GLY A 231 -20.64 15.27 2.46
CA GLY A 231 -19.33 15.46 1.85
C GLY A 231 -18.34 14.36 2.24
N GLN A 232 -17.21 14.32 1.53
CA GLN A 232 -16.11 13.35 1.66
C GLN A 232 -15.45 13.27 3.06
N THR A 233 -16.09 13.79 4.10
CA THR A 233 -15.68 13.77 5.49
C THR A 233 -15.61 12.33 5.99
N PRO A 234 -14.45 11.90 6.52
CA PRO A 234 -14.29 10.59 7.14
C PRO A 234 -15.29 10.35 8.26
N THR A 235 -15.93 9.17 8.27
CA THR A 235 -16.71 8.69 9.42
C THR A 235 -15.80 8.25 10.56
N ASN A 236 -14.60 7.75 10.24
CA ASN A 236 -13.58 7.39 11.22
C ASN A 236 -12.17 7.61 10.66
N VAL A 237 -11.24 7.97 11.54
CA VAL A 237 -9.80 8.05 11.26
C VAL A 237 -9.04 7.33 12.36
N PHE A 238 -8.13 6.43 11.98
CA PHE A 238 -7.27 5.71 12.91
C PHE A 238 -5.82 5.88 12.50
N THR A 239 -4.94 6.01 13.48
CA THR A 239 -3.50 6.10 13.25
C THR A 239 -2.78 5.08 14.11
N GLY A 240 -1.62 4.65 13.65
CA GLY A 240 -0.86 3.63 14.34
C GLY A 240 0.42 3.30 13.61
N PHE A 241 1.03 2.19 13.99
CA PHE A 241 2.17 1.64 13.30
C PHE A 241 2.13 0.11 13.31
N ILE A 242 2.84 -0.48 12.36
CA ILE A 242 3.10 -1.90 12.30
C ILE A 242 4.60 -2.07 12.52
N THR A 243 4.99 -2.85 13.53
CA THR A 243 6.37 -3.27 13.75
C THR A 243 6.57 -4.64 13.12
N PHE A 244 7.52 -4.76 12.20
CA PHE A 244 7.85 -6.05 11.61
C PHE A 244 8.58 -6.95 12.59
N ILE A 245 8.23 -8.22 12.57
CA ILE A 245 8.96 -9.31 13.21
C ILE A 245 9.18 -10.42 12.18
N PRO A 246 10.18 -11.31 12.36
CA PRO A 246 10.44 -12.40 11.43
C PRO A 246 9.22 -13.29 11.13
N ASP A 247 9.34 -14.09 10.06
CA ASP A 247 8.33 -15.06 9.61
C ASP A 247 6.98 -14.46 9.15
N ASN A 248 7.03 -13.35 8.41
CA ASN A 248 5.83 -12.69 7.86
C ASN A 248 4.82 -12.24 8.93
N LYS A 249 5.31 -11.90 10.12
CA LYS A 249 4.48 -11.46 11.25
C LYS A 249 4.76 -10.00 11.59
N GLY A 250 3.82 -9.40 12.32
CA GLY A 250 3.96 -8.05 12.81
C GLY A 250 3.16 -7.84 14.08
N THR A 251 3.51 -6.76 14.79
CA THR A 251 2.65 -6.18 15.81
C THR A 251 2.06 -4.90 15.25
N LEU A 252 0.74 -4.88 15.09
CA LEU A 252 -0.04 -3.71 14.71
C LEU A 252 -0.48 -3.00 15.99
N SER A 253 -0.02 -1.78 16.17
CA SER A 253 -0.33 -0.91 17.31
C SER A 253 -1.16 0.27 16.86
N ILE A 254 -2.36 0.43 17.42
CA ILE A 254 -3.26 1.55 17.12
C ILE A 254 -3.21 2.52 18.27
N TYR A 255 -2.96 3.80 17.98
CA TYR A 255 -3.02 4.82 19.01
C TYR A 255 -4.44 4.95 19.56
N THR A 256 -4.57 4.84 20.87
CA THR A 256 -5.80 5.05 21.65
C THR A 256 -5.64 6.26 22.57
N GLY A 257 -6.77 6.87 22.97
CA GLY A 257 -6.76 8.11 23.76
C GLY A 257 -6.15 9.28 22.99
N ASN A 258 -5.55 10.24 23.69
CA ASN A 258 -4.87 11.40 23.08
C ASN A 258 -3.51 11.05 22.41
N GLY A 259 -3.30 9.79 21.99
CA GLY A 259 -2.13 9.35 21.24
C GLY A 259 -0.97 8.76 22.04
N SER A 260 -1.13 8.60 23.36
CA SER A 260 -0.07 8.08 24.26
C SER A 260 -0.18 6.59 24.55
N GLU A 261 -1.33 5.97 24.32
CA GLU A 261 -1.57 4.54 24.55
C GLU A 261 -1.75 3.82 23.22
N THR A 262 -1.47 2.52 23.19
CA THR A 262 -1.76 1.69 22.03
C THR A 262 -2.61 0.49 22.37
N LYS A 263 -3.50 0.12 21.44
CA LYS A 263 -4.14 -1.18 21.40
C LYS A 263 -3.44 -2.04 20.36
N ASP A 264 -2.92 -3.18 20.80
CA ASP A 264 -2.02 -3.99 20.00
C ASP A 264 -2.68 -5.28 19.48
N PHE A 265 -2.26 -5.68 18.29
CA PHE A 265 -2.67 -6.90 17.64
C PHE A 265 -1.46 -7.58 17.03
N SER A 266 -1.31 -8.88 17.25
CA SER A 266 -0.43 -9.69 16.41
C SER A 266 -1.10 -9.95 15.06
N VAL A 267 -0.32 -9.84 13.99
CA VAL A 267 -0.79 -10.09 12.63
C VAL A 267 0.16 -11.04 11.92
N ASN A 268 -0.40 -11.98 11.17
CA ASN A 268 0.33 -12.75 10.16
C ASN A 268 -0.07 -12.21 8.80
N PHE A 269 0.88 -11.61 8.08
CA PHE A 269 0.58 -10.95 6.82
C PHE A 269 0.23 -11.94 5.71
N LEU A 270 0.81 -13.15 5.72
CA LEU A 270 0.56 -14.19 4.73
C LEU A 270 -0.85 -14.79 4.88
N THR A 271 -1.26 -15.09 6.11
CA THR A 271 -2.58 -15.73 6.38
C THR A 271 -3.70 -14.73 6.62
N GLY A 272 -3.37 -13.47 6.94
CA GLY A 272 -4.31 -12.46 7.40
C GLY A 272 -4.91 -12.77 8.78
N GLU A 273 -4.29 -13.66 9.55
CA GLU A 273 -4.68 -13.95 10.93
C GLU A 273 -4.35 -12.77 11.83
N VAL A 274 -5.28 -12.41 12.72
CA VAL A 274 -5.13 -11.31 13.67
C VAL A 274 -5.57 -11.77 15.06
N LYS A 275 -4.75 -11.50 16.08
CA LYS A 275 -5.09 -11.74 17.49
C LYS A 275 -4.80 -10.49 18.30
N ALA A 276 -5.76 -10.07 19.13
CA ALA A 276 -5.51 -9.03 20.12
C ALA A 276 -4.44 -9.50 21.12
N LEU A 277 -3.59 -8.57 21.58
CA LEU A 277 -2.55 -8.81 22.58
C LEU A 277 -2.97 -8.25 23.94
#